data_AF-R2NVQ0-F1
#
_entry.id   AF-R2NVQ0-F1
#
_cell.length_a   1.000
_cell.length_b   1.000
_cell.length_c   1.000
_cell.angle_alpha   90.00
_cell.angle_beta   90.00
_cell.angle_gamma   90.00
#
_symmetry.space_group_name_H-M   'P 1'
#
loop_
_entity.id
_entity.type
_entity.pdbx_description
1 polymer ?
#
loop_
_entity_poly.entity_id
_entity_poly.type
_entity_poly.pdbx_seq_one_letter_code
_entity_poly.pdbx_strand_id
1 'polypeptide(L)'
;MELYSSIFTRKSTRNFTSTPLPDSKLKEIEAFIETVKPLIPAAKITYKLVGPEGVKGMGVPKAPHYFLIYGEEQQLRNTCAGFLFQHAELFLYSQGYATRWVGMIKPKESDADFIIGMAFGEPKEPAIRSLADFDRKPMKEISEGKDSRIEAARLAPSGLNGQPWYFIAKNGAIFVYRQKKINGLPGMMYKLTDLDVGIALCHLAVATEESGKEFEFLLSKGAPAAPDGFVYLGTVK
;
A
#
# COMPACT_ATOMS: atom_id res chain seq x y z
N MET A 1 -7.66 17.04 -4.10
CA MET A 1 -6.36 16.40 -4.36
C MET A 1 -6.70 15.09 -5.06
N GLU A 2 -6.27 14.91 -6.31
CA GLU A 2 -6.78 13.84 -7.18
C GLU A 2 -6.06 12.50 -6.95
N LEU A 3 -6.03 12.01 -5.69
CA LEU A 3 -5.44 10.71 -5.34
C LEU A 3 -6.08 9.56 -6.14
N TYR A 4 -7.38 9.65 -6.40
CA TYR A 4 -8.13 8.65 -7.14
C TYR A 4 -7.61 8.48 -8.57
N SER A 5 -7.39 9.57 -9.29
CA SER A 5 -6.83 9.53 -10.66
C SER A 5 -5.46 8.84 -10.73
N SER A 6 -4.65 8.96 -9.68
CA SER A 6 -3.32 8.37 -9.59
C SER A 6 -3.34 6.84 -9.58
N ILE A 7 -4.43 6.22 -9.10
CA ILE A 7 -4.60 4.76 -9.06
C ILE A 7 -4.45 4.14 -10.46
N PHE A 8 -4.99 4.81 -11.47
CA PHE A 8 -5.12 4.28 -12.83
C PHE A 8 -3.88 4.48 -13.70
N THR A 9 -2.92 5.27 -13.24
CA THR A 9 -1.73 5.63 -14.02
C THR A 9 -0.43 5.26 -13.32
N ARG A 10 -0.43 5.02 -12.01
CA ARG A 10 0.77 4.76 -11.22
C ARG A 10 1.53 3.50 -11.68
N LYS A 11 2.85 3.67 -11.78
CA LYS A 11 3.82 2.60 -12.03
C LYS A 11 4.84 2.52 -10.90
N SER A 12 5.23 1.30 -10.53
CA SER A 12 6.39 1.14 -9.64
C SER A 12 7.67 1.43 -10.42
N THR A 13 8.47 2.38 -9.93
CA THR A 13 9.68 2.86 -10.60
C THR A 13 10.92 2.34 -9.91
N ARG A 14 11.94 1.99 -10.70
CA ARG A 14 13.20 1.45 -10.18
C ARG A 14 14.37 2.40 -10.31
N ASN A 15 14.20 3.46 -11.10
CA ASN A 15 15.25 4.40 -11.50
C ASN A 15 14.83 5.83 -11.13
N PHE A 16 15.62 6.45 -10.25
CA PHE A 16 15.40 7.80 -9.75
C PHE A 16 16.57 8.70 -10.15
N THR A 17 16.34 10.01 -10.24
CA THR A 17 17.44 10.97 -10.24
C THR A 17 18.13 10.91 -8.86
N SER A 18 19.42 11.27 -8.79
CA SER A 18 20.15 11.30 -7.51
C SER A 18 19.92 12.60 -6.74
N THR A 19 19.15 13.54 -7.29
CA THR A 19 18.93 14.86 -6.72
C THR A 19 17.96 14.76 -5.54
N PRO A 20 18.36 15.16 -4.33
CA PRO A 20 17.43 15.27 -3.21
C PRO A 20 16.33 16.29 -3.50
N LEU A 21 15.08 15.94 -3.16
CA LEU A 21 13.99 16.91 -3.11
C LEU A 21 14.32 18.07 -2.13
N PRO A 22 13.82 19.30 -2.39
CA PRO A 22 13.95 20.41 -1.46
C PRO A 22 13.26 20.14 -0.11
N ASP A 23 13.80 20.68 0.98
CA ASP A 23 13.26 20.53 2.34
C ASP A 23 11.78 20.96 2.44
N SER A 24 11.38 21.99 1.70
CA SER A 24 9.98 22.42 1.65
C SER A 24 9.05 21.33 1.14
N LYS A 25 9.49 20.55 0.15
CA LYS A 25 8.72 19.43 -0.39
C LYS A 25 8.72 18.25 0.57
N LEU A 26 9.82 17.98 1.26
CA LEU A 26 9.86 16.94 2.31
C LEU A 26 8.85 17.26 3.42
N LYS A 27 8.83 18.50 3.92
CA LYS A 27 7.85 18.96 4.92
C LYS A 27 6.40 18.87 4.44
N GLU A 28 6.15 19.15 3.16
CA GLU A 28 4.82 18.99 2.56
C GLU A 28 4.37 17.52 2.57
N ILE A 29 5.28 16.59 2.27
CA ILE A 29 4.98 15.15 2.33
C ILE A 29 4.71 14.71 3.77
N GLU A 30 5.51 15.16 4.73
CA GLU A 30 5.30 14.87 6.15
C GLU A 30 3.95 15.40 6.63
N ALA A 31 3.64 16.67 6.31
CA ALA A 31 2.34 17.28 6.64
C ALA A 31 1.17 16.53 5.99
N PHE A 32 1.32 16.05 4.75
CA PHE A 32 0.30 15.20 4.13
C PHE A 32 0.09 13.90 4.91
N ILE A 33 1.17 13.19 5.29
CA ILE A 33 1.08 11.94 6.05
C ILE A 33 0.33 12.15 7.36
N GLU A 34 0.57 13.27 8.06
CA GLU A 34 -0.12 13.63 9.31
C GLU A 34 -1.63 13.86 9.13
N THR A 35 -2.09 14.22 7.92
CA THR A 35 -3.52 14.42 7.62
C THR A 35 -4.26 13.13 7.29
N VAL A 36 -3.55 12.03 7.00
CA VAL A 36 -4.18 10.76 6.62
C VAL A 36 -4.88 10.16 7.84
N LYS A 37 -6.20 9.97 7.74
CA LYS A 37 -6.97 9.27 8.77
C LYS A 37 -6.45 7.83 8.90
N PRO A 38 -6.10 7.35 10.11
CA PRO A 38 -5.58 5.99 10.28
C PRO A 38 -6.68 4.95 10.03
N LEU A 39 -6.30 3.79 9.47
CA LEU A 39 -7.22 2.66 9.22
C LEU A 39 -7.91 2.18 10.51
N ILE A 40 -7.14 2.12 11.60
CA ILE A 40 -7.62 1.84 12.96
C ILE A 40 -7.24 3.07 13.80
N PRO A 41 -8.18 3.74 14.49
CA PRO A 41 -7.90 4.99 15.20
C PRO A 41 -6.74 4.94 16.20
N ALA A 42 -6.51 3.79 16.83
CA ALA A 42 -5.44 3.59 17.81
C ALA A 42 -4.12 3.10 17.22
N ALA A 43 -4.01 2.94 15.89
CA ALA A 43 -2.80 2.42 15.26
C ALA A 43 -1.63 3.40 15.39
N LYS A 44 -0.51 2.90 15.88
CA LYS A 44 0.76 3.63 15.97
C LYS A 44 1.68 3.16 14.86
N ILE A 45 1.66 3.86 13.74
CA ILE A 45 2.60 3.68 12.64
C ILE A 45 3.49 4.91 12.60
N THR A 46 4.79 4.72 12.61
CA THR A 46 5.78 5.78 12.57
C THR A 46 6.75 5.56 11.42
N TYR A 47 7.56 6.56 11.11
CA TYR A 47 8.57 6.45 10.07
C TYR A 47 9.80 7.29 10.37
N LYS A 48 10.89 6.97 9.67
CA LYS A 48 12.06 7.84 9.53
C LYS A 48 12.24 8.16 8.06
N LEU A 49 12.38 9.43 7.75
CA LEU A 49 12.81 9.92 6.44
C LEU A 49 14.35 9.99 6.45
N VAL A 50 14.99 9.26 5.53
CA VAL A 50 16.46 9.16 5.48
C VAL A 50 16.99 9.25 4.05
N GLY A 51 18.26 9.65 3.91
CA GLY A 51 19.02 9.54 2.68
C GLY A 51 19.60 8.14 2.46
N PRO A 52 20.37 7.93 1.37
CA PRO A 52 21.00 6.65 1.04
C PRO A 52 21.91 6.08 2.14
N GLU A 53 22.51 6.95 2.95
CA GLU A 53 23.36 6.60 4.08
C GLU A 53 22.61 5.97 5.25
N GLY A 54 21.28 6.15 5.33
CA GLY A 54 20.44 5.62 6.40
C GLY A 54 19.94 4.19 6.16
N VAL A 55 20.25 3.59 5.00
CA VAL A 55 19.69 2.30 4.59
C VAL A 55 20.76 1.29 4.18
N LYS A 56 20.43 0.00 4.32
CA LYS A 56 21.24 -1.13 3.85
C LYS A 56 20.33 -2.24 3.31
N GLY A 57 20.91 -3.25 2.65
CA GLY A 57 20.17 -4.42 2.17
C GLY A 57 20.42 -4.75 0.70
N MET A 58 19.83 -5.84 0.23
CA MET A 58 20.01 -6.30 -1.14
C MET A 58 18.93 -5.71 -2.06
N GLY A 59 19.35 -5.25 -3.25
CA GLY A 59 18.43 -4.75 -4.28
C GLY A 59 17.74 -3.42 -3.94
N VAL A 60 18.31 -2.64 -3.02
CA VAL A 60 17.84 -1.29 -2.69
C VAL A 60 18.03 -0.40 -3.94
N PRO A 61 16.95 0.21 -4.48
CA PRO A 61 17.04 1.13 -5.61
C PRO A 61 17.93 2.34 -5.26
N LYS A 62 18.64 2.90 -6.22
CA LYS A 62 19.36 4.17 -6.03
C LYS A 62 18.37 5.34 -6.08
N ALA A 63 17.73 5.63 -4.95
CA ALA A 63 16.86 6.79 -4.74
C ALA A 63 17.52 7.82 -3.82
N PRO A 64 17.12 9.10 -3.91
CA PRO A 64 17.62 10.15 -3.03
C PRO A 64 17.02 10.08 -1.62
N HIS A 65 15.82 9.51 -1.47
CA HIS A 65 15.10 9.47 -0.19
C HIS A 65 14.42 8.12 0.05
N TYR A 66 14.28 7.77 1.33
CA TYR A 66 13.61 6.55 1.78
C TYR A 66 12.74 6.84 2.99
N PHE A 67 11.52 6.32 2.98
CA PHE A 67 10.78 6.07 4.21
C PHE A 67 11.21 4.72 4.77
N LEU A 68 11.63 4.70 6.02
CA LEU A 68 11.74 3.49 6.83
C LEU A 68 10.51 3.47 7.73
N ILE A 69 9.65 2.47 7.57
CA ILE A 69 8.33 2.43 8.18
C ILE A 69 8.35 1.45 9.36
N TYR A 70 7.81 1.89 10.48
CA TYR A 70 7.84 1.19 11.76
C TYR A 70 6.44 1.07 12.35
N GLY A 71 6.30 0.15 13.29
CA GLY A 71 5.14 0.07 14.18
C GLY A 71 5.43 -0.94 15.28
N GLU A 72 4.92 -0.68 16.48
CA GLU A 72 5.01 -1.62 17.59
C GLU A 72 4.05 -2.80 17.38
N GLU A 73 4.13 -3.84 18.23
CA GLU A 73 3.14 -4.91 18.23
C GLU A 73 1.73 -4.36 18.50
N GLN A 74 0.85 -4.51 17.50
CA GLN A 74 -0.53 -4.04 17.57
C GLN A 74 -1.41 -4.80 16.58
N GLN A 75 -2.73 -4.70 16.77
CA GLN A 75 -3.69 -5.29 15.85
C GLN A 75 -3.54 -4.70 14.45
N LEU A 76 -3.47 -5.57 13.44
CA LEU A 76 -3.33 -5.18 12.04
C LEU A 76 -2.13 -4.26 11.74
N ARG A 77 -1.05 -4.35 12.53
CA ARG A 77 0.18 -3.54 12.41
C ARG A 77 0.60 -3.29 10.96
N ASN A 78 0.90 -4.35 10.20
CA ASN A 78 1.38 -4.23 8.82
C ASN A 78 0.32 -3.69 7.86
N THR A 79 -0.95 -4.04 8.07
CA THR A 79 -2.08 -3.54 7.27
C THR A 79 -2.27 -2.04 7.48
N CYS A 80 -2.16 -1.54 8.72
CA CYS A 80 -2.20 -0.11 9.00
C CYS A 80 -1.02 0.62 8.33
N ALA A 81 0.17 0.02 8.35
CA ALA A 81 1.34 0.57 7.66
C ALA A 81 1.14 0.66 6.14
N GLY A 82 0.66 -0.42 5.52
CA GLY A 82 0.33 -0.47 4.10
C GLY A 82 -0.72 0.55 3.71
N PHE A 83 -1.78 0.70 4.53
CA PHE A 83 -2.84 1.67 4.31
C PHE A 83 -2.32 3.11 4.33
N LEU A 84 -1.59 3.48 5.39
CA LEU A 84 -1.06 4.84 5.54
C LEU A 84 -0.09 5.20 4.43
N PHE A 85 0.92 4.36 4.20
CA PHE A 85 1.97 4.68 3.23
C PHE A 85 1.55 4.50 1.78
N GLN A 86 0.44 3.81 1.51
CA GLN A 86 -0.17 3.85 0.18
C GLN A 86 -0.82 5.20 -0.13
N HIS A 87 -1.40 5.90 0.87
CA HIS A 87 -1.84 7.29 0.68
C HIS A 87 -0.65 8.17 0.36
N ALA A 88 0.47 8.02 1.09
CA ALA A 88 1.70 8.74 0.81
C ALA A 88 2.23 8.44 -0.61
N GLU A 89 2.15 7.18 -1.06
CA GLU A 89 2.53 6.78 -2.41
C GLU A 89 1.68 7.49 -3.48
N LEU A 90 0.36 7.47 -3.31
CA LEU A 90 -0.58 8.12 -4.25
C LEU A 90 -0.39 9.64 -4.26
N PHE A 91 -0.12 10.25 -3.09
CA PHE A 91 0.18 11.68 -3.00
C PHE A 91 1.45 12.03 -3.76
N LEU A 92 2.56 11.35 -3.49
CA LEU A 92 3.83 11.54 -4.20
C LEU A 92 3.64 11.41 -5.71
N TYR A 93 2.91 10.38 -6.14
CA TYR A 93 2.63 10.17 -7.56
C TYR A 93 1.79 11.29 -8.17
N SER A 94 0.78 11.80 -7.46
CA SER A 94 -0.03 12.94 -7.90
C SER A 94 0.80 14.22 -8.10
N GLN A 95 1.96 14.30 -7.43
CA GLN A 95 2.93 15.40 -7.54
C GLN A 95 4.05 15.12 -8.55
N GLY A 96 3.97 14.01 -9.30
CA GLY A 96 4.95 13.64 -10.33
C GLY A 96 6.17 12.87 -9.80
N TYR A 97 6.21 12.52 -8.52
CA TYR A 97 7.28 11.72 -7.95
C TYR A 97 7.04 10.23 -8.13
N ALA A 98 8.13 9.49 -8.10
CA ALA A 98 8.12 8.06 -8.24
C ALA A 98 8.40 7.38 -6.91
N THR A 99 7.92 6.14 -6.77
CA THR A 99 7.99 5.37 -5.53
C THR A 99 8.25 3.89 -5.80
N ARG A 100 8.81 3.22 -4.80
CA ARG A 100 8.92 1.77 -4.77
C ARG A 100 8.96 1.22 -3.36
N TRP A 101 8.02 0.31 -3.06
CA TRP A 101 8.09 -0.57 -1.91
C TRP A 101 9.30 -1.53 -2.02
N VAL A 102 10.11 -1.63 -0.96
CA VAL A 102 11.34 -2.43 -0.94
C VAL A 102 11.34 -3.35 0.28
N GLY A 103 10.94 -4.62 0.11
CA GLY A 103 10.88 -5.58 1.22
C GLY A 103 12.24 -6.03 1.77
N MET A 104 13.33 -5.85 1.00
CA MET A 104 14.68 -6.29 1.37
C MET A 104 15.57 -5.16 1.91
N ILE A 105 15.05 -3.93 1.98
CA ILE A 105 15.73 -2.81 2.62
C ILE A 105 15.68 -2.97 4.13
N LYS A 106 16.70 -2.47 4.81
CA LYS A 106 16.78 -2.41 6.26
C LYS A 106 17.30 -1.04 6.66
N PRO A 107 16.93 -0.55 7.85
CA PRO A 107 17.59 0.60 8.45
C PRO A 107 19.08 0.28 8.69
N LYS A 108 19.93 1.31 8.64
CA LYS A 108 21.35 1.17 8.97
C LYS A 108 21.54 0.59 10.37
N GLU A 109 20.87 1.19 11.35
CA GLU A 109 20.74 0.66 12.71
C GLU A 109 19.52 -0.24 12.80
N SER A 110 19.71 -1.47 13.26
CA SER A 110 18.63 -2.45 13.29
C SER A 110 17.61 -2.10 14.36
N ASP A 111 16.34 -2.37 14.08
CA ASP A 111 15.21 -2.03 14.94
C ASP A 111 14.16 -3.14 14.84
N ALA A 112 13.63 -3.58 15.97
CA ALA A 112 12.64 -4.66 16.04
C ALA A 112 11.28 -4.23 15.47
N ASP A 113 10.99 -2.93 15.49
CA ASP A 113 9.72 -2.38 15.05
C ASP A 113 9.71 -2.02 13.57
N PHE A 114 10.82 -2.22 12.85
CA PHE A 114 10.91 -2.01 11.40
C PHE A 114 10.02 -3.00 10.63
N ILE A 115 9.21 -2.47 9.70
CA ILE A 115 8.28 -3.25 8.88
C ILE A 115 8.79 -3.39 7.45
N ILE A 116 9.00 -2.26 6.76
CA ILE A 116 9.38 -2.20 5.35
C ILE A 116 9.97 -0.80 5.06
N GLY A 117 10.66 -0.65 3.94
CA GLY A 117 11.00 0.68 3.43
C GLY A 117 10.39 0.97 2.05
N MET A 118 10.28 2.26 1.76
CA MET A 118 9.82 2.78 0.48
C MET A 118 10.84 3.79 -0.04
N ALA A 119 11.39 3.53 -1.22
CA ALA A 119 12.27 4.46 -1.93
C ALA A 119 11.43 5.45 -2.73
N PHE A 120 11.83 6.73 -2.77
CA PHE A 120 11.14 7.74 -3.56
C PHE A 120 12.06 8.87 -4.04
N GLY A 121 11.63 9.56 -5.09
CA GLY A 121 12.36 10.66 -5.71
C GLY A 121 11.79 11.02 -7.07
N GLU A 122 12.44 11.95 -7.77
CA GLU A 122 12.09 12.22 -9.16
C GLU A 122 12.42 10.99 -10.03
N PRO A 123 11.51 10.58 -10.91
CA PRO A 123 11.81 9.51 -11.86
C PRO A 123 12.88 9.96 -12.86
N LYS A 124 13.79 9.06 -13.26
CA LYS A 124 14.67 9.34 -14.42
C LYS A 124 13.89 9.45 -15.73
N GLU A 125 12.77 8.72 -15.81
CA GLU A 125 11.92 8.61 -16.99
C GLU A 125 10.46 8.62 -16.53
N PRO A 126 9.57 9.37 -17.19
CA PRO A 126 8.14 9.32 -16.87
C PRO A 126 7.61 7.89 -16.90
N ALA A 127 6.94 7.49 -15.83
CA ALA A 127 6.47 6.12 -15.64
C ALA A 127 4.95 6.13 -15.48
N ILE A 128 4.25 6.46 -16.56
CA ILE A 128 2.78 6.45 -16.63
C ILE A 128 2.34 5.11 -17.23
N ARG A 129 1.30 4.51 -16.65
CA ARG A 129 0.59 3.34 -17.20
C ARG A 129 -0.73 3.74 -17.83
N SER A 130 -1.12 2.96 -18.83
CA SER A 130 -2.50 2.75 -19.22
C SER A 130 -3.08 1.54 -18.47
N LEU A 131 -4.41 1.37 -18.49
CA LEU A 131 -5.07 0.19 -17.91
C LEU A 131 -4.55 -1.14 -18.49
N ALA A 132 -4.16 -1.17 -19.76
CA ALA A 132 -3.63 -2.36 -20.42
C ALA A 132 -2.26 -2.80 -19.89
N ASP A 133 -1.51 -1.89 -19.25
CA ASP A 133 -0.19 -2.19 -18.67
C ASP A 133 -0.27 -2.89 -17.30
N PHE A 134 -1.47 -2.94 -16.71
CA PHE A 134 -1.67 -3.59 -15.42
C PHE A 134 -1.86 -5.09 -15.58
N ASP A 135 -0.83 -5.85 -15.21
CA ASP A 135 -0.94 -7.29 -14.99
C ASP A 135 -1.67 -7.55 -13.67
N ARG A 136 -2.98 -7.85 -13.74
CA ARG A 136 -3.84 -8.11 -12.59
C ARG A 136 -4.73 -9.33 -12.82
N LYS A 137 -4.88 -10.14 -11.78
CA LYS A 137 -5.83 -11.25 -11.71
C LYS A 137 -7.22 -10.76 -12.15
N PRO A 138 -7.98 -11.55 -12.91
CA PRO A 138 -9.33 -11.19 -13.29
C PRO A 138 -10.23 -11.06 -12.06
N MET A 139 -11.28 -10.24 -12.16
CA MET A 139 -12.17 -9.92 -11.03
C MET A 139 -12.68 -11.17 -10.29
N LYS A 140 -13.10 -12.20 -11.02
CA LYS A 140 -13.60 -13.47 -10.47
C LYS A 140 -12.62 -14.23 -9.55
N GLU A 141 -11.32 -13.95 -9.64
CA GLU A 141 -10.29 -14.58 -8.80
C GLU A 141 -10.04 -13.81 -7.50
N ILE A 142 -10.47 -12.54 -7.44
CA ILE A 142 -10.23 -11.66 -6.29
C ILE A 142 -11.51 -11.19 -5.63
N SER A 143 -12.69 -11.47 -6.20
CA SER A 143 -13.94 -11.06 -5.59
C SER A 143 -15.16 -11.90 -5.94
N GLU A 144 -16.16 -11.81 -5.06
CA GLU A 144 -17.54 -12.23 -5.26
C GLU A 144 -18.47 -11.02 -5.06
N GLY A 145 -19.56 -10.95 -5.82
CA GLY A 145 -20.49 -9.83 -5.78
C GLY A 145 -20.06 -8.65 -6.67
N LYS A 146 -20.71 -7.50 -6.49
CA LYS A 146 -20.46 -6.29 -7.29
C LYS A 146 -20.35 -5.06 -6.40
N ASP A 147 -19.20 -4.39 -6.49
CA ASP A 147 -18.96 -3.05 -5.95
C ASP A 147 -17.89 -2.38 -6.83
N SER A 148 -18.15 -1.15 -7.30
CA SER A 148 -17.26 -0.45 -8.23
C SER A 148 -15.90 -0.11 -7.62
N ARG A 149 -15.83 0.03 -6.30
CA ARG A 149 -14.57 0.34 -5.57
C ARG A 149 -13.54 -0.78 -5.71
N ILE A 150 -13.98 -2.02 -5.90
CA ILE A 150 -13.09 -3.18 -6.00
C ILE A 150 -12.16 -3.08 -7.22
N GLU A 151 -12.55 -2.40 -8.30
CA GLU A 151 -11.65 -2.21 -9.44
C GLU A 151 -10.47 -1.30 -9.05
N ALA A 152 -10.69 -0.27 -8.24
CA ALA A 152 -9.60 0.55 -7.72
C ALA A 152 -8.65 -0.30 -6.85
N ALA A 153 -9.21 -1.14 -5.97
CA ALA A 153 -8.43 -2.07 -5.14
C ALA A 153 -7.66 -3.11 -5.95
N ARG A 154 -8.23 -3.60 -7.06
CA ARG A 154 -7.58 -4.53 -7.97
C ARG A 154 -6.30 -3.94 -8.56
N LEU A 155 -6.25 -2.64 -8.84
CA LEU A 155 -5.08 -1.97 -9.41
C LEU A 155 -3.96 -1.71 -8.38
N ALA A 156 -4.21 -1.93 -7.10
CA ALA A 156 -3.22 -1.79 -6.03
C ALA A 156 -1.92 -2.56 -6.31
N PRO A 157 -0.74 -2.03 -5.93
CA PRO A 157 0.49 -2.80 -5.96
C PRO A 157 0.47 -3.92 -4.91
N SER A 158 1.31 -4.94 -5.10
CA SER A 158 1.59 -5.94 -4.07
C SER A 158 2.97 -6.55 -4.27
N GLY A 159 3.54 -7.10 -3.19
CA GLY A 159 4.77 -7.88 -3.28
C GLY A 159 4.64 -9.00 -4.29
N LEU A 160 5.65 -9.13 -5.17
CA LEU A 160 5.69 -10.13 -6.24
C LEU A 160 4.48 -10.09 -7.20
N ASN A 161 3.72 -8.99 -7.22
CA ASN A 161 2.41 -8.92 -7.89
C ASN A 161 1.41 -10.00 -7.42
N GLY A 162 1.57 -10.48 -6.17
CA GLY A 162 0.83 -11.64 -5.65
C GLY A 162 -0.66 -11.41 -5.45
N GLN A 163 -1.07 -10.14 -5.30
CA GLN A 163 -2.46 -9.72 -5.11
C GLN A 163 -3.18 -10.59 -4.06
N PRO A 164 -2.69 -10.60 -2.80
CA PRO A 164 -3.12 -11.55 -1.77
C PRO A 164 -4.40 -11.10 -1.06
N TRP A 165 -5.33 -10.48 -1.79
CA TRP A 165 -6.62 -10.03 -1.29
C TRP A 165 -7.75 -10.81 -1.95
N TYR A 166 -8.84 -10.98 -1.21
CA TYR A 166 -10.13 -11.39 -1.74
C TYR A 166 -11.23 -10.54 -1.12
N PHE A 167 -12.25 -10.19 -1.91
CA PHE A 167 -13.32 -9.30 -1.50
C PHE A 167 -14.68 -9.95 -1.72
N ILE A 168 -15.56 -9.89 -0.73
CA ILE A 168 -16.97 -10.30 -0.93
C ILE A 168 -17.82 -9.04 -0.77
N ALA A 169 -18.44 -8.58 -1.86
CA ALA A 169 -19.37 -7.46 -1.86
C ALA A 169 -20.80 -7.97 -1.63
N LYS A 170 -21.38 -7.64 -0.48
CA LYS A 170 -22.74 -8.08 -0.12
C LYS A 170 -23.42 -7.05 0.76
N ASN A 171 -24.69 -6.75 0.46
CA ASN A 171 -25.53 -5.82 1.23
C ASN A 171 -24.89 -4.43 1.44
N GLY A 172 -24.20 -3.91 0.42
CA GLY A 172 -23.53 -2.60 0.48
C GLY A 172 -22.22 -2.58 1.28
N ALA A 173 -21.75 -3.73 1.79
CA ALA A 173 -20.48 -3.86 2.48
C ALA A 173 -19.48 -4.69 1.65
N ILE A 174 -18.19 -4.42 1.83
CA ILE A 174 -17.11 -5.22 1.26
C ILE A 174 -16.38 -5.94 2.40
N PHE A 175 -16.54 -7.26 2.48
CA PHE A 175 -15.79 -8.10 3.40
C PHE A 175 -14.40 -8.37 2.81
N VAL A 176 -13.35 -8.09 3.59
CA VAL A 176 -11.96 -8.10 3.15
C VAL A 176 -11.23 -9.30 3.73
N TYR A 177 -10.59 -10.06 2.86
CA TYR A 177 -9.86 -11.26 3.22
C TYR A 177 -8.43 -11.19 2.69
N ARG A 178 -7.51 -11.81 3.45
CA ARG A 178 -6.10 -11.93 3.11
C ARG A 178 -5.72 -13.36 2.81
N GLN A 179 -4.99 -13.57 1.73
CA GLN A 179 -4.35 -14.86 1.45
C GLN A 179 -3.19 -15.08 2.44
N LYS A 180 -3.20 -16.20 3.17
CA LYS A 180 -2.20 -16.48 4.21
C LYS A 180 -0.76 -16.50 3.67
N LYS A 181 -0.58 -16.96 2.43
CA LYS A 181 0.70 -17.04 1.73
C LYS A 181 0.44 -16.86 0.24
N ILE A 182 1.40 -16.25 -0.47
CA ILE A 182 1.38 -16.25 -1.94
C ILE A 182 1.77 -17.65 -2.41
N ASN A 183 1.11 -18.14 -3.47
CA ASN A 183 1.38 -19.46 -4.03
C ASN A 183 2.76 -19.52 -4.70
N GLY A 184 3.35 -20.72 -4.73
CA GLY A 184 4.66 -20.98 -5.35
C GLY A 184 5.86 -20.70 -4.44
N LEU A 185 7.04 -21.14 -4.89
CA LEU A 185 8.29 -21.11 -4.11
C LEU A 185 8.69 -19.69 -3.65
N PRO A 186 8.63 -18.62 -4.50
CA PRO A 186 8.92 -17.26 -4.06
C PRO A 186 7.91 -16.74 -3.03
N GLY A 187 6.64 -17.16 -3.15
CA GLY A 187 5.55 -16.72 -2.28
C GLY A 187 5.63 -17.27 -0.86
N MET A 188 6.27 -18.43 -0.65
CA MET A 188 6.46 -19.01 0.69
C MET A 188 7.36 -18.17 1.60
N MET A 189 8.32 -17.45 1.01
CA MET A 189 9.26 -16.58 1.73
C MET A 189 8.71 -15.17 1.93
N TYR A 190 7.68 -14.78 1.19
CA TYR A 190 7.03 -13.47 1.34
C TYR A 190 6.07 -13.48 2.54
N LYS A 191 6.27 -12.54 3.47
CA LYS A 191 5.53 -12.48 4.75
C LYS A 191 4.64 -11.24 4.93
N LEU A 192 4.60 -10.36 3.94
CA LEU A 192 3.94 -9.05 4.05
C LEU A 192 2.59 -9.01 3.32
N THR A 193 1.89 -10.16 3.22
CA THR A 193 0.58 -10.21 2.56
C THR A 193 -0.49 -9.38 3.28
N ASP A 194 -0.31 -9.12 4.57
CA ASP A 194 -1.16 -8.24 5.38
C ASP A 194 -0.91 -6.76 5.07
N LEU A 195 0.34 -6.38 4.82
CA LEU A 195 0.70 -5.06 4.30
C LEU A 195 0.10 -4.82 2.91
N ASP A 196 0.20 -5.80 2.01
CA ASP A 196 -0.39 -5.73 0.67
C ASP A 196 -1.92 -5.53 0.71
N VAL A 197 -2.62 -6.11 1.69
CA VAL A 197 -4.07 -5.84 1.86
C VAL A 197 -4.31 -4.44 2.40
N GLY A 198 -3.44 -3.91 3.26
CA GLY A 198 -3.47 -2.51 3.70
C GLY A 198 -3.39 -1.53 2.53
N ILE A 199 -2.49 -1.82 1.59
CA ILE A 199 -2.38 -1.09 0.32
C ILE A 199 -3.70 -1.14 -0.46
N ALA A 200 -4.31 -2.32 -0.62
CA ALA A 200 -5.58 -2.45 -1.32
C ALA A 200 -6.75 -1.73 -0.60
N LEU A 201 -6.73 -1.69 0.74
CA LEU A 201 -7.70 -0.93 1.54
C LEU A 201 -7.58 0.58 1.31
N CYS A 202 -6.36 1.12 1.13
CA CYS A 202 -6.20 2.54 0.76
C CYS A 202 -6.87 2.84 -0.59
N HIS A 203 -6.74 1.94 -1.57
CA HIS A 203 -7.41 2.11 -2.85
C HIS A 203 -8.94 2.06 -2.72
N LEU A 204 -9.49 1.23 -1.83
CA LEU A 204 -10.92 1.25 -1.49
C LEU A 204 -11.32 2.56 -0.81
N ALA A 205 -10.49 3.08 0.09
CA ALA A 205 -10.75 4.35 0.78
C ALA A 205 -10.81 5.52 -0.19
N VAL A 206 -9.77 5.69 -1.01
CA VAL A 206 -9.71 6.76 -2.02
C VAL A 206 -10.87 6.65 -3.01
N ALA A 207 -11.26 5.44 -3.43
CA ALA A 207 -12.42 5.25 -4.30
C ALA A 207 -13.77 5.54 -3.60
N THR A 208 -13.86 5.33 -2.29
CA THR A 208 -15.05 5.66 -1.49
C THR A 208 -15.18 7.18 -1.34
N GLU A 209 -14.09 7.84 -0.98
CA GLU A 209 -14.00 9.29 -0.77
C GLU A 209 -14.25 10.07 -2.07
N GLU A 210 -13.76 9.57 -3.21
CA GLU A 210 -14.06 10.12 -4.54
C GLU A 210 -15.58 10.18 -4.81
N SER A 211 -16.33 9.21 -4.29
CA SER A 211 -17.80 9.18 -4.43
C SER A 211 -18.53 10.10 -3.44
N GLY A 212 -17.80 10.92 -2.67
CA GLY A 212 -18.34 11.80 -1.63
C GLY A 212 -18.80 11.07 -0.37
N LYS A 213 -18.37 9.82 -0.17
CA LYS A 213 -18.72 9.00 1.00
C LYS A 213 -17.54 8.88 1.95
N GLU A 214 -17.83 8.73 3.23
CA GLU A 214 -16.79 8.43 4.21
C GLU A 214 -16.40 6.95 4.14
N PHE A 215 -15.09 6.67 4.14
CA PHE A 215 -14.58 5.31 4.27
C PHE A 215 -14.59 4.87 5.73
N GLU A 216 -15.20 3.71 6.01
CA GLU A 216 -15.18 3.10 7.33
C GLU A 216 -14.69 1.65 7.23
N PHE A 217 -13.67 1.29 8.03
CA PHE A 217 -13.20 -0.08 8.18
C PHE A 217 -13.48 -0.61 9.58
N LEU A 218 -14.21 -1.72 9.65
CA LEU A 218 -14.69 -2.32 10.89
C LEU A 218 -14.20 -3.74 11.07
N LEU A 219 -13.78 -4.06 12.29
CA LEU A 219 -13.52 -5.42 12.73
C LEU A 219 -14.85 -6.08 13.13
N SER A 220 -15.63 -6.49 12.13
CA SER A 220 -16.98 -7.01 12.35
C SER A 220 -17.01 -8.53 12.60
N LYS A 221 -18.07 -9.01 13.26
CA LYS A 221 -18.38 -10.45 13.36
C LYS A 221 -19.38 -10.84 12.28
N GLY A 222 -19.44 -12.12 11.93
CA GLY A 222 -20.45 -12.63 10.99
C GLY A 222 -20.12 -12.41 9.50
N ALA A 223 -18.83 -12.33 9.16
CA ALA A 223 -18.41 -12.32 7.77
C ALA A 223 -18.82 -13.63 7.04
N PRO A 224 -19.09 -13.58 5.73
CA PRO A 224 -19.19 -14.79 4.92
C PRO A 224 -17.97 -15.70 5.11
N ALA A 225 -18.15 -17.00 4.85
CA ALA A 225 -17.06 -17.97 4.94
C ALA A 225 -15.88 -17.51 4.06
N ALA A 226 -14.68 -17.52 4.64
CA ALA A 226 -13.48 -17.19 3.89
C ALA A 226 -13.23 -18.26 2.82
N PRO A 227 -12.82 -17.88 1.60
CA PRO A 227 -12.32 -18.84 0.62
C PRO A 227 -11.11 -19.61 1.18
N ASP A 228 -10.85 -20.79 0.62
CA ASP A 228 -9.74 -21.63 1.04
C ASP A 228 -8.38 -20.90 0.98
N GLY A 229 -7.62 -20.97 2.06
CA GLY A 229 -6.33 -20.29 2.18
C GLY A 229 -6.42 -18.80 2.51
N PHE A 230 -7.62 -18.24 2.64
CA PHE A 230 -7.83 -16.86 3.06
C PHE A 230 -8.23 -16.75 4.53
N VAL A 231 -7.97 -15.58 5.11
CA VAL A 231 -8.43 -15.20 6.46
C VAL A 231 -9.18 -13.88 6.37
N TYR A 232 -10.30 -13.79 7.07
CA TYR A 232 -11.03 -12.54 7.19
C TYR A 232 -10.22 -11.52 8.01
N LEU A 233 -10.18 -10.28 7.55
CA LEU A 233 -9.51 -9.17 8.25
C LEU A 233 -10.49 -8.14 8.80
N GLY A 234 -11.54 -7.81 8.06
CA GLY A 234 -12.50 -6.77 8.43
C GLY A 234 -13.45 -6.44 7.29
N THR A 235 -14.32 -5.47 7.51
CA THR A 235 -15.37 -5.07 6.58
C THR A 235 -15.27 -3.59 6.31
N VAL A 236 -15.31 -3.22 5.03
CA VAL A 236 -15.48 -1.84 4.57
C VAL A 236 -16.96 -1.57 4.38
N LYS A 237 -17.43 -0.41 4.85
CA LYS A 237 -18.76 0.14 4.52
C LYS A 237 -18.57 1.32 3.58
#